data_AF-C5BMM7-F1
#
_entry.id   AF-C5BMM7-F1
#
_cell.length_a   1.000
_cell.length_b   1.000
_cell.length_c   1.000
_cell.angle_alpha   90.00
_cell.angle_beta   90.00
_cell.angle_gamma   90.00
#
_symmetry.space_group_name_H-M   'P 1'
#
loop_
_entity.id
_entity.type
_entity.pdbx_description
1 polymer ?
#
loop_
_entity_poly.entity_id
_entity_poly.type
_entity_poly.pdbx_seq_one_letter_code
_entity_poly.pdbx_strand_id
1 'polypeptide(L)'
;MSDYLVAALYKFVSLPNYESLREPLIDFCQSREIKGTLLLAAEGINGTVAGTPEAIQALLEELRRQPGLDALEHKESVATEQPFYRLKIKLKKEIVTMGVEGIDPNLVVGTYVAPAEWNALISDPDVTVIDTRNDYEYEIGTFRGAVNPNTQSFRQLPQYVAENLDPNKHKKVAMFCTGGIRCEKSTALMKQMGFEEVYHLQGGILKYLEEVPEGNSLWDGECFVFDNRVSVKHGLEEGSYELCHGCRFPINETDKQSDKYIKGVACPRCYDEQTPEQRSRFLERQKQMELASRKGELHIGDRADIAKSRTTQGAPSADGE
;
A
#
# COMPACT_ATOMS: atom_id res chain seq x y z
N MET A 1 -2.26 -22.18 13.62
CA MET A 1 -1.14 -21.34 13.13
C MET A 1 -1.34 -19.98 13.78
N SER A 2 -0.28 -19.35 14.28
CA SER A 2 -0.37 -18.01 14.87
C SER A 2 -0.44 -16.99 13.73
N ASP A 3 -1.47 -16.16 13.72
CA ASP A 3 -1.63 -15.10 12.72
C ASP A 3 -0.46 -14.11 12.80
N TYR A 4 -0.08 -13.57 11.64
CA TYR A 4 0.87 -12.48 11.56
C TYR A 4 0.15 -11.15 11.86
N LEU A 5 0.74 -10.33 12.72
CA LEU A 5 0.27 -8.97 12.92
C LEU A 5 0.87 -8.08 11.83
N VAL A 6 0.03 -7.31 11.15
CA VAL A 6 0.42 -6.36 10.12
C VAL A 6 0.16 -4.95 10.64
N ALA A 7 1.22 -4.15 10.72
CA ALA A 7 1.15 -2.74 11.12
C ALA A 7 1.36 -1.83 9.91
N ALA A 8 0.37 -0.99 9.62
CA ALA A 8 0.48 0.12 8.66
C ALA A 8 0.65 1.43 9.44
N LEU A 9 1.69 2.21 9.12
CA LEU A 9 2.08 3.39 9.88
C LEU A 9 2.56 4.50 8.96
N TYR A 10 2.38 5.74 9.41
CA TYR A 10 3.09 6.89 8.87
C TYR A 10 3.16 8.01 9.90
N LYS A 11 4.14 8.90 9.74
CA LYS A 11 4.20 10.18 10.44
C LYS A 11 4.96 11.17 9.58
N PHE A 12 4.34 12.30 9.30
CA PHE A 12 5.06 13.49 8.86
C PHE A 12 5.72 14.13 10.07
N VAL A 13 7.04 14.25 10.03
CA VAL A 13 7.86 14.90 11.05
C VAL A 13 9.24 15.19 10.48
N SER A 14 9.86 16.29 10.91
CA SER A 14 11.23 16.63 10.49
C SER A 14 12.23 15.61 11.02
N LEU A 15 12.78 14.78 10.13
CA LEU A 15 13.83 13.80 10.40
C LEU A 15 15.09 14.13 9.61
N PRO A 16 15.82 15.22 9.94
CA PRO A 16 16.98 15.65 9.14
C PRO A 16 18.12 14.63 9.09
N ASN A 17 18.16 13.67 10.02
CA ASN A 17 19.17 12.61 10.09
C ASN A 17 18.58 11.21 9.81
N TYR A 18 17.49 11.13 9.04
CA TYR A 18 16.76 9.88 8.77
C TYR A 18 17.63 8.78 8.17
N GLU A 19 18.71 9.13 7.45
CA GLU A 19 19.65 8.16 6.90
C GLU A 19 20.31 7.30 7.99
N SER A 20 20.55 7.87 9.17
CA SER A 20 21.18 7.16 10.28
C SER A 20 20.27 6.11 10.94
N LEU A 21 18.95 6.19 10.70
CA LEU A 21 17.97 5.22 11.21
C LEU A 21 17.97 3.90 10.43
N ARG A 22 18.46 3.90 9.18
CA ARG A 22 18.25 2.77 8.25
C ARG A 22 18.90 1.47 8.72
N GLU A 23 20.20 1.48 8.94
CA GLU A 23 20.93 0.25 9.29
C GLU A 23 20.49 -0.32 10.65
N PRO A 24 20.36 0.49 11.73
CA PRO A 24 19.84 0.00 12.99
C PRO A 24 18.44 -0.63 12.88
N LEU A 25 17.54 -0.06 12.07
CA LEU A 25 16.22 -0.62 11.86
C LEU A 25 16.25 -1.91 11.03
N ILE A 26 17.19 -2.04 10.06
CA ILE A 26 17.39 -3.29 9.31
C ILE A 26 17.79 -4.39 10.28
N ASP A 27 18.81 -4.15 11.10
CA ASP A 27 19.31 -5.12 12.08
C ASP A 27 18.21 -5.51 13.07
N PHE A 28 17.49 -4.51 13.61
CA PHE A 28 16.40 -4.73 14.57
C PHE A 28 15.27 -5.60 13.99
N CYS A 29 14.84 -5.31 12.77
CA CYS A 29 13.75 -6.02 12.11
C CYS A 29 14.17 -7.43 11.69
N GLN A 30 15.37 -7.59 11.14
CA GLN A 30 15.89 -8.90 10.72
C GLN A 30 16.07 -9.84 11.92
N SER A 31 16.57 -9.34 13.05
CA SER A 31 16.74 -10.16 14.27
C SER A 31 15.42 -10.64 14.87
N ARG A 32 14.27 -10.12 14.40
CA ARG A 32 12.92 -10.44 14.85
C ARG A 32 12.03 -11.00 13.74
N GLU A 33 12.64 -11.37 12.61
CA GLU A 33 11.95 -11.91 11.44
C GLU A 33 10.82 -11.01 10.89
N ILE A 34 10.91 -9.70 11.12
CA ILE A 34 9.95 -8.72 10.61
C ILE A 34 10.20 -8.52 9.12
N LYS A 35 9.14 -8.58 8.32
CA LYS A 35 9.18 -8.29 6.88
C LYS A 35 8.25 -7.13 6.55
N GLY A 36 8.40 -6.57 5.35
CA GLY A 36 7.64 -5.40 4.95
C GLY A 36 8.48 -4.33 4.32
N THR A 37 7.92 -3.13 4.24
CA THR A 37 8.62 -1.96 3.73
C THR A 37 8.45 -0.78 4.67
N LEU A 38 9.57 -0.19 5.08
CA LEU A 38 9.63 1.15 5.70
C LEU A 38 10.31 2.11 4.72
N LEU A 39 9.72 3.29 4.55
CA LEU A 39 10.22 4.41 3.79
C LEU A 39 10.62 5.50 4.77
N LEU A 40 11.86 5.98 4.66
CA LEU A 40 12.40 7.05 5.47
C LEU A 40 12.74 8.22 4.53
N ALA A 41 12.35 9.42 4.91
CA ALA A 41 12.73 10.66 4.24
C ALA A 41 12.93 11.76 5.29
N ALA A 42 13.50 12.89 4.87
CA ALA A 42 13.61 14.06 5.75
C ALA A 42 12.23 14.55 6.26
N GLU A 43 11.16 14.29 5.50
CA GLU A 43 9.78 14.63 5.88
C GLU A 43 9.09 13.61 6.79
N GLY A 44 9.72 12.47 7.12
CA GLY A 44 9.18 11.51 8.09
C GLY A 44 9.35 10.04 7.74
N ILE A 45 8.38 9.22 8.16
CA ILE A 45 8.33 7.76 7.97
C ILE A 45 6.99 7.29 7.42
N ASN A 46 6.99 6.26 6.59
CA ASN A 46 5.80 5.55 6.11
C ASN A 46 6.12 4.07 5.92
N GLY A 47 5.19 3.18 6.23
CA GLY A 47 5.35 1.80 5.80
C GLY A 47 4.27 0.85 6.25
N THR A 48 4.47 -0.40 5.84
CA THR A 48 3.68 -1.54 6.28
C THR A 48 4.62 -2.71 6.52
N VAL A 49 4.51 -3.29 7.70
CA VAL A 49 5.37 -4.37 8.20
C VAL A 49 4.55 -5.45 8.85
N ALA A 50 5.05 -6.69 8.82
CA ALA A 50 4.40 -7.83 9.42
C ALA A 50 5.38 -8.77 10.12
N GLY A 51 4.94 -9.34 11.23
CA GLY A 51 5.72 -10.22 12.11
C GLY A 51 4.84 -10.87 13.16
N THR A 52 5.43 -11.47 14.18
CA THR A 52 4.64 -11.87 15.36
C THR A 52 4.12 -10.63 16.09
N PRO A 53 3.02 -10.73 16.86
CA PRO A 53 2.53 -9.61 17.66
C PRO A 53 3.62 -8.96 18.53
N GLU A 54 4.45 -9.78 19.17
CA GLU A 54 5.54 -9.30 20.04
C GLU A 54 6.63 -8.57 19.24
N ALA A 55 6.97 -9.07 18.06
CA ALA A 55 7.96 -8.45 17.19
C ALA A 55 7.49 -7.09 16.67
N ILE A 56 6.22 -6.99 16.26
CA ILE A 56 5.63 -5.74 15.79
C ILE A 56 5.52 -4.73 16.92
N GLN A 57 5.05 -5.14 18.10
CA GLN A 57 4.99 -4.27 19.27
C GLN A 57 6.38 -3.71 19.63
N ALA A 58 7.40 -4.57 19.65
CA ALA A 58 8.78 -4.14 19.90
C ALA A 58 9.29 -3.12 18.85
N LEU A 59 8.93 -3.30 17.58
CA LEU A 59 9.27 -2.33 16.52
C LEU A 59 8.57 -0.99 16.73
N LEU A 60 7.28 -0.99 17.05
CA LEU A 60 6.54 0.24 17.31
C LEU A 60 7.12 1.01 18.50
N GLU A 61 7.54 0.31 19.55
CA GLU A 61 8.24 0.91 20.69
C GLU A 61 9.63 1.45 20.32
N GLU A 62 10.38 0.76 19.46
CA GLU A 62 11.67 1.22 18.94
C GLU A 62 11.51 2.51 18.10
N LEU A 63 10.49 2.55 17.24
CA LEU A 63 10.16 3.73 16.45
C LEU A 63 9.73 4.91 17.33
N ARG A 64 8.87 4.67 18.33
CA ARG A 64 8.40 5.71 19.26
C ARG A 64 9.50 6.27 20.17
N ARG A 65 10.62 5.57 20.32
CA ARG A 65 11.81 6.09 21.03
C ARG A 65 12.63 7.08 20.19
N GLN A 66 12.41 7.15 18.88
CA GLN A 66 13.11 8.11 18.04
C GLN A 66 12.57 9.52 18.22
N PRO A 67 13.42 10.56 18.23
CA PRO A 67 12.97 11.94 18.34
C PRO A 67 11.93 12.31 17.26
N GLY A 68 10.77 12.80 17.68
CA GLY A 68 9.67 13.21 16.80
C GLY A 68 8.71 12.09 16.38
N LEU A 69 8.98 10.83 16.76
CA LEU A 69 8.12 9.68 16.47
C LEU A 69 7.39 9.13 17.70
N ASP A 70 7.45 9.82 18.84
CA ASP A 70 6.77 9.44 20.09
C ASP A 70 5.25 9.28 19.91
N ALA A 71 4.64 10.17 19.14
CA ALA A 71 3.23 10.13 18.76
C ALA A 71 3.00 9.47 17.38
N LEU A 72 3.80 8.45 17.03
CA LEU A 72 3.57 7.62 15.85
C LEU A 72 2.30 6.80 16.03
N GLU A 73 1.32 7.07 15.18
CA GLU A 73 0.10 6.28 15.04
C GLU A 73 0.31 5.13 14.05
N HIS A 74 -0.37 4.02 14.31
CA HIS A 74 -0.38 2.85 13.44
C HIS A 74 -1.78 2.23 13.41
N LYS A 75 -2.06 1.45 12.36
CA LYS A 75 -3.24 0.57 12.27
C LYS A 75 -2.78 -0.87 12.21
N GLU A 76 -3.53 -1.74 12.84
CA GLU A 76 -3.24 -3.17 12.89
C GLU A 76 -4.28 -3.95 12.09
N SER A 77 -3.83 -5.02 11.47
CA SER A 77 -4.68 -6.04 10.85
C SER A 77 -3.97 -7.37 10.97
N VAL A 78 -4.69 -8.46 10.77
CA VAL A 78 -4.14 -9.81 10.82
C VAL A 78 -3.91 -10.35 9.42
N ALA A 79 -2.98 -11.30 9.32
CA ALA A 79 -2.76 -12.07 8.11
C ALA A 79 -2.54 -13.54 8.46
N THR A 80 -3.14 -14.44 7.67
CA THR A 80 -3.04 -15.89 7.90
C THR A 80 -1.67 -16.44 7.50
N GLU A 81 -1.03 -15.77 6.53
CA GLU A 81 0.34 -16.02 6.08
C GLU A 81 1.17 -14.74 6.15
N GLN A 82 2.50 -14.88 6.09
CA GLN A 82 3.41 -13.73 6.09
C GLN A 82 3.21 -12.90 4.80
N PRO A 83 2.64 -11.68 4.87
CA PRO A 83 2.18 -10.96 3.68
C PRO A 83 3.32 -10.26 2.92
N PHE A 84 4.57 -10.40 3.38
CA PHE A 84 5.74 -9.86 2.70
C PHE A 84 6.81 -10.92 2.47
N TYR A 85 7.39 -10.90 1.26
CA TYR A 85 8.48 -11.81 0.92
C TYR A 85 9.80 -11.50 1.63
N ARG A 86 10.04 -10.21 1.91
CA ARG A 86 11.30 -9.68 2.46
C ARG A 86 11.12 -8.35 3.18
N LEU A 87 12.09 -7.98 4.00
CA LEU A 87 12.22 -6.63 4.57
C LEU A 87 12.85 -5.67 3.55
N LYS A 88 12.35 -4.43 3.52
CA LYS A 88 12.93 -3.31 2.77
C LYS A 88 12.88 -2.04 3.61
N ILE A 89 14.04 -1.48 3.98
CA ILE A 89 14.11 -0.13 4.54
C ILE A 89 14.77 0.78 3.51
N LYS A 90 13.99 1.74 2.99
CA LYS A 90 14.37 2.56 1.84
C LYS A 90 14.46 4.03 2.21
N LEU A 91 15.58 4.64 1.86
CA LEU A 91 15.73 6.09 1.84
C LEU A 91 15.02 6.67 0.62
N LYS A 92 14.24 7.72 0.82
CA LYS A 92 13.45 8.39 -0.22
C LYS A 92 13.52 9.90 -0.06
N LYS A 93 13.22 10.60 -1.15
CA LYS A 93 12.98 12.06 -1.12
C LYS A 93 11.65 12.37 -0.44
N GLU A 94 10.66 11.52 -0.66
CA GLU A 94 9.31 11.65 -0.10
C GLU A 94 8.83 10.27 0.41
N ILE A 95 8.19 10.25 1.58
CA ILE A 95 7.54 9.05 2.15
C ILE A 95 6.25 8.68 1.41
N VAL A 96 5.65 9.64 0.71
CA VAL A 96 4.63 9.43 -0.32
C VAL A 96 4.88 10.44 -1.44
N THR A 97 5.12 9.93 -2.64
CA THR A 97 5.68 10.74 -3.73
C THR A 97 4.59 11.45 -4.52
N MET A 98 4.35 12.73 -4.23
CA MET A 98 3.47 13.59 -5.02
C MET A 98 4.25 14.36 -6.08
N GLY A 99 5.53 14.67 -5.82
CA GLY A 99 6.39 15.37 -6.77
C GLY A 99 6.11 16.88 -6.89
N VAL A 100 5.50 17.48 -5.86
CA VAL A 100 5.28 18.94 -5.76
C VAL A 100 6.13 19.48 -4.63
N GLU A 101 6.98 20.46 -4.92
CA GLU A 101 7.82 21.14 -3.93
C GLU A 101 7.00 22.14 -3.10
N GLY A 102 7.45 22.43 -1.87
CA GLY A 102 6.79 23.42 -1.00
C GLY A 102 5.49 22.94 -0.33
N ILE A 103 5.14 21.66 -0.48
CA ILE A 103 4.04 21.03 0.27
C ILE A 103 4.61 20.45 1.55
N ASP A 104 4.22 21.04 2.69
CA ASP A 104 4.50 20.50 4.01
C ASP A 104 3.19 20.30 4.78
N PRO A 105 2.75 19.04 4.97
CA PRO A 105 1.55 18.72 5.74
C PRO A 105 1.61 19.16 7.20
N ASN A 106 2.80 19.45 7.75
CA ASN A 106 2.92 20.02 9.10
C ASN A 106 2.54 21.50 9.17
N LEU A 107 2.55 22.21 8.05
CA LEU A 107 2.23 23.65 7.97
C LEU A 107 0.79 23.89 7.54
N VAL A 108 0.34 23.17 6.52
CA VAL A 108 -1.00 23.30 5.95
C VAL A 108 -1.52 21.92 5.65
N VAL A 109 -2.70 21.60 6.18
CA VAL A 109 -3.43 20.36 5.89
C VAL A 109 -4.92 20.66 5.88
N GLY A 110 -5.70 19.81 5.18
CA GLY A 110 -7.16 19.87 5.23
C GLY A 110 -7.71 19.46 6.59
N THR A 111 -9.03 19.56 6.73
CA THR A 111 -9.73 19.18 7.95
C THR A 111 -9.84 17.66 8.05
N TYR A 112 -9.33 17.08 9.14
CA TYR A 112 -9.55 15.67 9.47
C TYR A 112 -11.02 15.43 9.79
N VAL A 113 -11.58 14.34 9.27
CA VAL A 113 -12.95 13.91 9.56
C VAL A 113 -12.90 12.48 10.07
N ALA A 114 -13.44 12.25 11.26
CA ALA A 114 -13.45 10.93 11.87
C ALA A 114 -14.33 9.96 11.07
N PRO A 115 -14.04 8.65 11.08
CA PRO A 115 -14.86 7.66 10.37
C PRO A 115 -16.35 7.72 10.69
N ALA A 116 -16.70 7.96 11.96
CA ALA A 116 -18.09 8.07 12.42
C ALA A 116 -18.86 9.25 11.79
N GLU A 117 -18.16 10.30 11.37
CA GLU A 117 -18.74 11.51 10.77
C GLU A 117 -18.63 11.50 9.23
N TRP A 118 -17.77 10.63 8.69
CA TRP A 118 -17.44 10.57 7.26
C TRP A 118 -18.66 10.39 6.37
N ASN A 119 -19.57 9.48 6.74
CA ASN A 119 -20.76 9.18 5.95
C ASN A 119 -21.67 10.39 5.76
N ALA A 120 -21.85 11.19 6.81
CA ALA A 120 -22.68 12.40 6.73
C ALA A 120 -22.07 13.42 5.78
N LEU A 121 -20.74 13.59 5.83
CA LEU A 121 -20.03 14.48 4.92
C LEU A 121 -20.14 14.04 3.46
N ILE A 122 -19.84 12.76 3.16
CA ILE A 122 -19.84 12.30 1.76
C ILE A 122 -21.23 12.07 1.17
N SER A 123 -22.28 12.14 2.00
CA SER A 123 -23.68 12.09 1.54
C SER A 123 -24.24 13.48 1.21
N ASP A 124 -23.54 14.56 1.56
CA ASP A 124 -23.93 15.92 1.18
C ASP A 124 -23.71 16.09 -0.34
N PRO A 125 -24.76 16.38 -1.14
CA PRO A 125 -24.63 16.54 -2.59
C PRO A 125 -23.74 17.72 -3.01
N ASP A 126 -23.47 18.67 -2.11
CA ASP A 126 -22.55 19.78 -2.36
C ASP A 126 -21.07 19.39 -2.16
N VAL A 127 -20.79 18.17 -1.69
CA VAL A 127 -19.42 17.68 -1.45
C VAL A 127 -18.93 16.87 -2.65
N THR A 128 -17.82 17.31 -3.23
CA THR A 128 -17.10 16.52 -4.22
C THR A 128 -16.22 15.50 -3.52
N VAL A 129 -16.53 14.22 -3.66
CA VAL A 129 -15.81 13.13 -3.02
C VAL A 129 -14.77 12.57 -4.01
N ILE A 130 -13.50 12.60 -3.66
CA ILE A 130 -12.40 12.20 -4.56
C ILE A 130 -11.60 11.07 -3.95
N ASP A 131 -11.50 9.97 -4.71
CA ASP A 131 -10.59 8.88 -4.39
C ASP A 131 -9.17 9.25 -4.82
N THR A 132 -8.26 9.49 -3.87
CA THR A 132 -6.89 9.90 -4.20
C THR A 132 -5.97 8.72 -4.52
N ARG A 133 -6.56 7.52 -4.65
CA ARG A 133 -5.85 6.30 -4.96
C ARG A 133 -5.65 6.11 -6.47
N ASN A 134 -4.82 5.14 -6.82
CA ASN A 134 -4.61 4.81 -8.23
C ASN A 134 -5.81 4.02 -8.79
N ASP A 135 -5.94 4.01 -10.11
CA ASP A 135 -6.98 3.31 -10.87
C ASP A 135 -7.23 1.86 -10.42
N TYR A 136 -6.17 1.06 -10.29
CA TYR A 136 -6.26 -0.34 -9.86
C TYR A 136 -6.77 -0.50 -8.41
N GLU A 137 -6.67 0.53 -7.57
CA GLU A 137 -7.19 0.52 -6.21
C GLU A 137 -8.68 0.89 -6.17
N TYR A 138 -9.10 1.82 -7.05
CA TYR A 138 -10.51 2.23 -7.20
C TYR A 138 -11.36 1.09 -7.75
N GLU A 139 -10.84 0.36 -8.75
CA GLU A 139 -11.59 -0.69 -9.45
C GLU A 139 -12.09 -1.82 -8.55
N ILE A 140 -11.38 -2.11 -7.46
CA ILE A 140 -11.77 -3.21 -6.56
C ILE A 140 -12.69 -2.78 -5.42
N GLY A 141 -12.81 -1.48 -5.19
CA GLY A 141 -13.72 -0.93 -4.21
C GLY A 141 -13.45 0.55 -3.95
N THR A 142 -14.48 1.32 -3.63
CA THR A 142 -14.42 2.76 -3.36
C THR A 142 -15.63 3.19 -2.52
N PHE A 143 -15.67 4.45 -2.08
CA PHE A 143 -16.88 5.02 -1.48
C PHE A 143 -17.93 5.32 -2.55
N ARG A 144 -19.21 5.03 -2.24
CA ARG A 144 -20.33 5.35 -3.13
C ARG A 144 -20.32 6.83 -3.51
N GLY A 145 -20.39 7.11 -4.82
CA GLY A 145 -20.39 8.47 -5.36
C GLY A 145 -19.00 9.11 -5.49
N ALA A 146 -17.92 8.42 -5.08
CA ALA A 146 -16.57 8.94 -5.24
C ALA A 146 -16.15 9.02 -6.71
N VAL A 147 -15.55 10.16 -7.06
CA VAL A 147 -14.92 10.40 -8.37
C VAL A 147 -13.58 9.66 -8.42
N ASN A 148 -13.36 8.93 -9.52
CA ASN A 148 -12.06 8.35 -9.86
C ASN A 148 -11.25 9.35 -10.71
N PRO A 149 -10.10 9.84 -10.24
CA PRO A 149 -9.19 10.66 -11.03
C PRO A 149 -8.56 9.94 -12.24
N ASN A 150 -8.68 8.61 -12.32
CA ASN A 150 -8.05 7.74 -13.32
C ASN A 150 -6.52 7.90 -13.36
N THR A 151 -5.90 8.11 -12.18
CA THR A 151 -4.45 8.21 -12.05
C THR A 151 -3.80 6.84 -11.90
N GLN A 152 -2.73 6.58 -12.65
CA GLN A 152 -1.87 5.39 -12.49
C GLN A 152 -0.82 5.57 -11.39
N SER A 153 -0.53 6.82 -11.01
CA SER A 153 0.34 7.14 -9.90
C SER A 153 -0.10 8.42 -9.20
N PHE A 154 0.13 8.51 -7.89
CA PHE A 154 -0.20 9.68 -7.09
C PHE A 154 0.46 10.99 -7.58
N ARG A 155 1.57 10.91 -8.33
CA ARG A 155 2.22 12.07 -8.98
C ARG A 155 1.35 12.75 -10.03
N GLN A 156 0.32 12.08 -10.54
CA GLN A 156 -0.60 12.62 -11.53
C GLN A 156 -1.76 13.39 -10.89
N LEU A 157 -1.99 13.22 -9.57
CA LEU A 157 -3.08 13.91 -8.88
C LEU A 157 -3.01 15.44 -9.00
N PRO A 158 -1.83 16.10 -8.87
CA PRO A 158 -1.76 17.56 -9.06
C PRO A 158 -2.24 18.03 -10.43
N GLN A 159 -1.88 17.29 -11.49
CA GLN A 159 -2.34 17.59 -12.84
C GLN A 159 -3.86 17.41 -12.96
N TYR A 160 -4.39 16.30 -12.44
CA TYR A 160 -5.84 16.06 -12.42
C TYR A 160 -6.60 17.21 -11.75
N VAL A 161 -6.15 17.64 -10.56
CA VAL A 161 -6.77 18.74 -9.81
C VAL A 161 -6.78 20.02 -10.64
N ALA A 162 -5.64 20.39 -11.25
CA ALA A 162 -5.52 21.61 -12.03
C ALA A 162 -6.40 21.62 -13.30
N GLU A 163 -6.61 20.46 -13.91
CA GLU A 163 -7.36 20.33 -15.16
C GLU A 163 -8.87 20.14 -14.95
N ASN A 164 -9.29 19.55 -13.83
CA ASN A 164 -10.67 19.08 -13.65
C ASN A 164 -11.41 19.74 -12.48
N LEU A 165 -10.68 20.32 -11.52
CA LEU A 165 -11.29 20.96 -10.35
C LEU A 165 -11.12 22.48 -10.40
N ASP A 166 -12.16 23.16 -9.96
CA ASP A 166 -12.25 24.62 -9.88
C ASP A 166 -12.72 24.99 -8.46
N PRO A 167 -11.92 25.74 -7.66
CA PRO A 167 -12.28 26.16 -6.31
C PRO A 167 -13.62 26.92 -6.22
N ASN A 168 -14.03 27.61 -7.29
CA ASN A 168 -15.30 28.36 -7.29
C ASN A 168 -16.51 27.46 -7.49
N LYS A 169 -16.32 26.27 -8.08
CA LYS A 169 -17.37 25.28 -8.36
C LYS A 169 -17.39 24.16 -7.32
N HIS A 170 -16.22 23.65 -6.95
CA HIS A 170 -16.05 22.55 -6.02
C HIS A 170 -15.66 23.11 -4.65
N LYS A 171 -16.61 23.77 -4.00
CA LYS A 171 -16.35 24.51 -2.76
C LYS A 171 -15.96 23.59 -1.61
N LYS A 172 -16.62 22.44 -1.52
CA LYS A 172 -16.34 21.38 -0.54
C LYS A 172 -15.77 20.15 -1.25
N VAL A 173 -14.58 19.73 -0.84
CA VAL A 173 -13.93 18.53 -1.36
C VAL A 173 -13.56 17.59 -0.23
N ALA A 174 -14.03 16.35 -0.28
CA ALA A 174 -13.68 15.30 0.67
C ALA A 174 -12.77 14.28 -0.02
N MET A 175 -11.61 14.02 0.57
CA MET A 175 -10.61 13.11 0.00
C MET A 175 -10.30 11.93 0.91
N PHE A 176 -10.01 10.79 0.33
CA PHE A 176 -9.62 9.60 1.07
C PHE A 176 -8.58 8.77 0.31
N CYS A 177 -7.88 7.93 1.05
CA CYS A 177 -7.04 6.86 0.53
C CYS A 177 -6.97 5.72 1.55
N THR A 178 -6.17 4.68 1.27
CA THR A 178 -6.04 3.48 2.11
C THR A 178 -5.78 3.82 3.59
N GLY A 179 -4.67 4.52 3.86
CA GLY A 179 -4.20 4.77 5.23
C GLY A 179 -4.18 6.24 5.66
N GLY A 180 -4.62 7.18 4.81
CA GLY A 180 -4.63 8.62 5.10
C GLY A 180 -3.45 9.41 4.53
N ILE A 181 -2.25 8.82 4.42
CA ILE A 181 -1.00 9.54 4.08
C ILE A 181 -1.04 10.35 2.78
N ARG A 182 -1.72 9.87 1.72
CA ARG A 182 -1.85 10.64 0.46
C ARG A 182 -2.68 11.91 0.66
N CYS A 183 -3.70 11.82 1.52
CA CYS A 183 -4.62 12.93 1.77
C CYS A 183 -3.96 14.06 2.57
N GLU A 184 -2.97 13.74 3.40
CA GLU A 184 -2.12 14.74 4.06
C GLU A 184 -1.51 15.69 3.02
N LYS A 185 -0.90 15.14 1.97
CA LYS A 185 -0.30 15.94 0.88
C LYS A 185 -1.34 16.52 -0.07
N SER A 186 -2.35 15.74 -0.46
CA SER A 186 -3.32 16.23 -1.45
C SER A 186 -4.19 17.34 -0.88
N THR A 187 -4.58 17.28 0.39
CA THR A 187 -5.36 18.37 1.01
C THR A 187 -4.54 19.65 1.16
N ALA A 188 -3.26 19.52 1.53
CA ALA A 188 -2.32 20.65 1.55
C ALA A 188 -2.21 21.32 0.17
N LEU A 189 -2.09 20.51 -0.90
CA LEU A 189 -2.08 21.00 -2.28
C LEU A 189 -3.36 21.74 -2.64
N MET A 190 -4.53 21.14 -2.36
CA MET A 190 -5.83 21.76 -2.64
C MET A 190 -5.96 23.12 -1.93
N LYS A 191 -5.56 23.21 -0.65
CA LYS A 191 -5.55 24.48 0.09
C LYS A 191 -4.65 25.52 -0.59
N GLN A 192 -3.44 25.14 -1.02
CA GLN A 192 -2.54 26.04 -1.75
C GLN A 192 -3.11 26.50 -3.11
N MET A 193 -3.93 25.65 -3.75
CA MET A 193 -4.63 25.97 -5.00
C MET A 193 -5.91 26.80 -4.80
N GLY A 194 -6.21 27.20 -3.56
CA GLY A 194 -7.32 28.11 -3.25
C GLY A 194 -8.64 27.43 -2.92
N PHE A 195 -8.67 26.11 -2.72
CA PHE A 195 -9.87 25.44 -2.23
C PHE A 195 -10.08 25.74 -0.74
N GLU A 196 -11.26 26.25 -0.37
CA GLU A 196 -11.55 26.70 0.99
C GLU A 196 -11.92 25.53 1.93
N GLU A 197 -12.86 24.67 1.55
CA GLU A 197 -13.34 23.56 2.38
C GLU A 197 -12.79 22.22 1.86
N VAL A 198 -11.63 21.84 2.37
CA VAL A 198 -10.96 20.58 1.99
C VAL A 198 -10.88 19.68 3.22
N TYR A 199 -11.50 18.50 3.12
CA TYR A 199 -11.57 17.49 4.15
C TYR A 199 -10.84 16.23 3.74
N HIS A 200 -10.39 15.45 4.73
CA HIS A 200 -9.97 14.09 4.47
C HIS A 200 -10.27 13.12 5.60
N LEU A 201 -10.49 11.86 5.21
CA LEU A 201 -10.81 10.77 6.13
C LEU A 201 -9.64 10.49 7.07
N GLN A 202 -9.83 10.77 8.36
CA GLN A 202 -8.85 10.51 9.39
C GLN A 202 -8.59 9.01 9.50
N GLY A 203 -7.33 8.62 9.36
CA GLY A 203 -6.94 7.21 9.37
C GLY A 203 -7.13 6.47 8.04
N GLY A 204 -7.83 7.07 7.07
CA GLY A 204 -8.12 6.47 5.77
C GLY A 204 -9.17 5.35 5.82
N ILE A 205 -9.31 4.66 4.69
CA ILE A 205 -10.28 3.57 4.51
C ILE A 205 -10.08 2.46 5.56
N LEU A 206 -8.84 2.12 5.93
CA LEU A 206 -8.60 1.06 6.91
C LEU A 206 -9.28 1.36 8.25
N LYS A 207 -9.11 2.58 8.77
CA LYS A 207 -9.76 2.97 10.03
C LYS A 207 -11.29 3.02 9.90
N TYR A 208 -11.78 3.40 8.72
CA TYR A 208 -13.22 3.36 8.45
C TYR A 208 -13.78 1.93 8.45
N LEU A 209 -13.11 0.98 7.81
CA LEU A 209 -13.54 -0.43 7.75
C LEU A 209 -13.42 -1.14 9.11
N GLU A 210 -12.60 -0.60 10.01
CA GLU A 210 -12.46 -1.05 11.40
C GLU A 210 -13.57 -0.50 12.30
N GLU A 211 -13.87 0.79 12.21
CA GLU A 211 -14.76 1.48 13.17
C GLU A 211 -16.23 1.56 12.73
N VAL A 212 -16.50 1.62 11.42
CA VAL A 212 -17.86 1.79 10.91
C VAL A 212 -18.51 0.43 10.64
N PRO A 213 -19.66 0.12 11.27
CA PRO A 213 -20.36 -1.14 11.03
C PRO A 213 -20.75 -1.30 9.55
N GLU A 214 -20.55 -2.50 9.00
CA GLU A 214 -20.80 -2.81 7.59
C GLU A 214 -22.22 -2.43 7.13
N GLY A 215 -23.25 -2.65 7.97
CA GLY A 215 -24.63 -2.28 7.65
C GLY A 215 -24.90 -0.78 7.48
N ASN A 216 -23.99 0.06 7.99
CA ASN A 216 -24.02 1.52 7.83
C ASN A 216 -22.96 2.02 6.83
N SER A 217 -22.23 1.11 6.20
CA SER A 217 -21.09 1.47 5.35
C SER A 217 -21.53 2.06 4.02
N LEU A 218 -20.78 3.06 3.57
CA LEU A 218 -20.85 3.60 2.20
C LEU A 218 -19.69 3.09 1.34
N TRP A 219 -18.83 2.22 1.87
CA TRP A 219 -17.80 1.54 1.12
C TRP A 219 -18.41 0.40 0.29
N ASP A 220 -18.04 0.33 -0.99
CA ASP A 220 -18.43 -0.75 -1.90
C ASP A 220 -17.19 -1.49 -2.38
N GLY A 221 -17.22 -2.83 -2.37
CA GLY A 221 -16.08 -3.68 -2.73
C GLY A 221 -15.04 -3.89 -1.61
N GLU A 222 -13.79 -4.13 -1.99
CA GLU A 222 -12.67 -4.41 -1.09
C GLU A 222 -11.60 -3.31 -1.14
N CYS A 223 -10.86 -3.10 -0.06
CA CYS A 223 -9.83 -2.08 0.01
C CYS A 223 -8.46 -2.64 -0.38
N PHE A 224 -7.84 -2.08 -1.43
CA PHE A 224 -6.50 -2.49 -1.85
C PHE A 224 -5.44 -2.20 -0.79
N VAL A 225 -4.57 -3.17 -0.53
CA VAL A 225 -3.40 -3.07 0.36
C VAL A 225 -2.11 -3.46 -0.37
N PHE A 226 -1.00 -2.82 0.01
CA PHE A 226 0.28 -2.89 -0.70
C PHE A 226 1.16 -4.07 -0.25
N ASP A 227 0.54 -5.23 -0.06
CA ASP A 227 1.17 -6.46 0.40
C ASP A 227 0.52 -7.69 -0.27
N ASN A 228 0.96 -8.90 0.09
CA ASN A 228 0.51 -10.12 -0.59
C ASN A 228 -0.96 -10.47 -0.32
N ARG A 229 -1.63 -9.82 0.63
CA ARG A 229 -3.08 -9.99 0.83
C ARG A 229 -3.89 -9.36 -0.29
N VAL A 230 -3.32 -8.39 -1.02
CA VAL A 230 -3.91 -7.65 -2.15
C VAL A 230 -5.05 -6.72 -1.74
N SER A 231 -5.99 -7.20 -0.93
CA SER A 231 -7.12 -6.44 -0.44
C SER A 231 -7.54 -6.88 0.96
N VAL A 232 -8.33 -6.02 1.62
CA VAL A 232 -9.01 -6.30 2.88
C VAL A 232 -10.48 -5.87 2.82
N LYS A 233 -11.32 -6.50 3.65
CA LYS A 233 -12.76 -6.24 3.77
C LYS A 233 -13.09 -5.47 5.06
N HIS A 234 -14.38 -5.29 5.35
CA HIS A 234 -14.82 -4.82 6.68
C HIS A 234 -14.24 -5.70 7.79
N GLY A 235 -13.93 -5.10 8.92
CA GLY A 235 -13.19 -5.77 10.00
C GLY A 235 -11.71 -6.01 9.69
N LEU A 236 -11.20 -5.45 8.58
CA LEU A 236 -9.82 -5.63 8.11
C LEU A 236 -9.44 -7.09 7.84
N GLU A 237 -10.43 -7.93 7.53
CA GLU A 237 -10.24 -9.32 7.14
C GLU A 237 -9.60 -9.42 5.75
N GLU A 238 -8.86 -10.51 5.49
CA GLU A 238 -8.26 -10.77 4.19
C GLU A 238 -9.32 -10.81 3.07
N GLY A 239 -9.00 -10.10 1.99
CA GLY A 239 -9.84 -9.99 0.81
C GLY A 239 -9.84 -11.25 -0.06
N SER A 240 -10.60 -11.20 -1.16
CA SER A 240 -10.68 -12.28 -2.15
C SER A 240 -9.85 -12.04 -3.40
N TYR A 241 -9.28 -10.84 -3.57
CA TYR A 241 -8.49 -10.53 -4.76
C TYR A 241 -7.10 -11.18 -4.71
N GLU A 242 -6.61 -11.54 -5.89
CA GLU A 242 -5.21 -11.89 -6.11
C GLU A 242 -4.58 -10.89 -7.09
N LEU A 243 -3.25 -10.81 -7.14
CA LEU A 243 -2.57 -10.02 -8.16
C LEU A 243 -2.30 -10.88 -9.39
N CYS A 244 -2.69 -10.40 -10.57
CA CYS A 244 -2.22 -11.00 -11.82
C CYS A 244 -0.68 -10.88 -11.88
N HIS A 245 0.02 -12.00 -12.05
CA HIS A 245 1.49 -11.99 -12.16
C HIS A 245 2.01 -11.46 -13.51
N GLY A 246 1.12 -11.27 -14.50
CA GLY A 246 1.41 -10.61 -15.76
C GLY A 246 1.42 -9.09 -15.61
N CYS A 247 0.25 -8.50 -15.36
CA CYS A 247 0.06 -7.05 -15.33
C CYS A 247 0.02 -6.40 -13.95
N ARG A 248 0.01 -7.18 -12.85
CA ARG A 248 -0.10 -6.68 -11.47
C ARG A 248 -1.41 -5.99 -11.11
N PHE A 249 -2.44 -6.09 -11.94
CA PHE A 249 -3.79 -5.70 -11.52
C PHE A 249 -4.40 -6.74 -10.58
N PRO A 250 -5.20 -6.31 -9.59
CA PRO A 250 -6.08 -7.20 -8.84
C PRO A 250 -7.02 -7.96 -9.78
N ILE A 251 -7.27 -9.23 -9.46
CA ILE A 251 -8.21 -10.11 -10.16
C ILE A 251 -9.07 -10.86 -9.14
N ASN A 252 -10.35 -11.02 -9.45
CA ASN A 252 -11.30 -11.77 -8.64
C ASN A 252 -11.60 -13.15 -9.25
N GLU A 253 -12.51 -13.92 -8.63
CA GLU A 253 -12.90 -15.24 -9.13
C GLU A 253 -13.53 -15.21 -10.52
N THR A 254 -14.30 -14.17 -10.86
CA THR A 254 -14.89 -14.01 -12.19
C THR A 254 -13.80 -13.82 -13.25
N ASP A 255 -12.77 -13.02 -12.96
CA ASP A 255 -11.62 -12.85 -13.86
C ASP A 255 -10.89 -14.18 -14.10
N LYS A 256 -10.79 -15.03 -13.06
CA LYS A 256 -10.12 -16.33 -13.11
C LYS A 256 -10.90 -17.38 -13.93
N GLN A 257 -12.21 -17.18 -14.14
CA GLN A 257 -13.06 -18.08 -14.94
C GLN A 257 -12.97 -17.81 -16.45
N SER A 258 -12.36 -16.71 -16.87
CA SER A 258 -12.21 -16.39 -18.28
C SER A 258 -11.23 -17.33 -18.98
N ASP A 259 -11.51 -17.67 -20.25
CA ASP A 259 -10.57 -18.40 -21.13
C ASP A 259 -9.24 -17.66 -21.36
N LYS A 260 -9.21 -16.35 -21.05
CA LYS A 260 -8.01 -15.50 -21.10
C LYS A 260 -7.20 -15.51 -19.80
N TYR A 261 -7.66 -16.22 -18.77
CA TYR A 261 -6.89 -16.39 -17.55
C TYR A 261 -5.90 -17.55 -17.67
N ILE A 262 -4.64 -17.27 -17.38
CA ILE A 262 -3.59 -18.27 -17.24
C ILE A 262 -2.86 -17.98 -15.93
N LYS A 263 -3.02 -18.88 -14.94
CA LYS A 263 -2.42 -18.72 -13.61
C LYS A 263 -0.93 -18.36 -13.71
N GLY A 264 -0.53 -17.29 -13.03
CA GLY A 264 0.86 -16.82 -13.02
C GLY A 264 1.35 -16.09 -14.28
N VAL A 265 0.53 -16.02 -15.32
CA VAL A 265 0.91 -15.56 -16.66
C VAL A 265 0.06 -14.39 -17.12
N ALA A 266 -1.25 -14.56 -17.19
CA ALA A 266 -2.16 -13.59 -17.78
C ALA A 266 -3.52 -13.59 -17.09
N CYS A 267 -4.20 -12.46 -17.19
CA CYS A 267 -5.62 -12.29 -16.88
C CYS A 267 -6.33 -11.67 -18.09
N PRO A 268 -7.67 -11.57 -18.08
CA PRO A 268 -8.42 -11.04 -19.22
C PRO A 268 -7.96 -9.66 -19.71
N ARG A 269 -7.46 -8.80 -18.79
CA ARG A 269 -6.97 -7.46 -19.13
C ARG A 269 -5.66 -7.46 -19.93
N CYS A 270 -4.76 -8.40 -19.63
CA CYS A 270 -3.41 -8.37 -20.20
C CYS A 270 -3.12 -9.51 -21.16
N TYR A 271 -4.05 -10.46 -21.32
CA TYR A 271 -3.83 -11.60 -22.20
C TYR A 271 -3.45 -11.14 -23.62
N ASP A 272 -4.26 -10.29 -24.24
CA ASP A 272 -4.05 -9.86 -25.63
C ASP A 272 -2.94 -8.79 -25.76
N GLU A 273 -2.60 -8.11 -24.68
CA GLU A 273 -1.54 -7.07 -24.64
C GLU A 273 -0.12 -7.65 -24.50
N GLN A 274 -0.01 -8.93 -24.17
CA GLN A 274 1.29 -9.58 -23.95
C GLN A 274 1.97 -9.94 -25.28
N THR A 275 3.25 -9.58 -25.39
CA THR A 275 4.08 -10.11 -26.48
C THR A 275 4.37 -11.61 -26.28
N PRO A 276 4.68 -12.35 -27.36
CA PRO A 276 5.07 -13.76 -27.25
C PRO A 276 6.24 -13.99 -26.28
N GLU A 277 7.23 -13.09 -26.26
CA GLU A 277 8.39 -13.15 -25.38
C GLU A 277 7.99 -12.95 -23.92
N GLN A 278 7.10 -11.98 -23.64
CA GLN A 278 6.58 -11.76 -22.29
C GLN A 278 5.82 -12.99 -21.80
N ARG A 279 4.94 -13.54 -22.64
CA ARG A 279 4.15 -14.73 -22.32
C ARG A 279 5.06 -15.93 -22.03
N SER A 280 6.08 -16.18 -22.86
CA SER A 280 7.06 -17.25 -22.64
C SER A 280 7.81 -17.08 -21.32
N ARG A 281 8.26 -15.86 -21.00
CA ARG A 281 8.97 -15.58 -19.74
C ARG A 281 8.07 -15.80 -18.52
N PHE A 282 6.81 -15.39 -18.60
CA PHE A 282 5.88 -15.57 -17.50
C PHE A 282 5.50 -17.04 -17.29
N LEU A 283 5.32 -17.81 -18.36
CA LEU A 283 5.13 -19.26 -18.30
C LEU A 283 6.32 -19.95 -17.62
N GLU A 284 7.54 -19.60 -18.02
CA GLU A 284 8.74 -20.20 -17.41
C GLU A 284 8.85 -19.84 -15.92
N ARG A 285 8.61 -18.58 -15.55
CA ARG A 285 8.56 -18.18 -14.14
C ARG A 285 7.52 -18.98 -13.35
N GLN A 286 6.30 -19.12 -13.88
CA GLN A 286 5.24 -19.87 -13.21
C GLN A 286 5.62 -21.34 -13.02
N LYS A 287 6.20 -21.96 -14.05
CA LYS A 287 6.73 -23.32 -13.97
C LYS A 287 7.79 -23.47 -12.88
N GLN A 288 8.73 -22.53 -12.78
CA GLN A 288 9.76 -22.56 -11.72
C GLN A 288 9.18 -22.39 -10.32
N MET A 289 8.15 -21.55 -10.16
CA MET A 289 7.44 -21.41 -8.89
C MET A 289 6.73 -22.70 -8.48
N GLU A 290 6.04 -23.36 -9.41
CA GLU A 290 5.36 -24.64 -9.15
C GLU A 290 6.35 -25.77 -8.82
N LEU A 291 7.49 -25.82 -9.52
CA LEU A 291 8.55 -26.78 -9.24
C LEU A 291 9.14 -26.59 -7.85
N ALA A 292 9.38 -25.35 -7.42
CA ALA A 292 9.88 -25.06 -6.08
C ALA A 292 8.84 -25.44 -5.01
N SER A 293 7.58 -25.08 -5.21
CA SER A 293 6.48 -25.41 -4.30
C SER A 293 6.35 -26.92 -4.08
N ARG A 294 6.47 -27.74 -5.15
CA ARG A 294 6.46 -29.21 -5.04
C ARG A 294 7.63 -29.78 -4.23
N LYS A 295 8.75 -29.06 -4.15
CA LYS A 295 9.93 -29.44 -3.34
C LYS A 295 9.85 -28.93 -1.90
N GLY A 296 8.80 -28.19 -1.53
CA GLY A 296 8.74 -27.48 -0.24
C GLY A 296 9.68 -26.29 -0.16
N GLU A 297 10.23 -25.84 -1.30
CA GLU A 297 11.14 -24.71 -1.39
C GLU A 297 10.37 -23.45 -1.85
N LEU A 298 10.80 -22.27 -1.38
CA LEU A 298 10.24 -21.00 -1.84
C LEU A 298 11.04 -20.48 -3.03
N HIS A 299 10.34 -20.09 -4.11
CA HIS A 299 10.98 -19.49 -5.29
C HIS A 299 11.13 -17.95 -5.19
N ILE A 300 10.44 -17.32 -4.23
CA ILE A 300 10.40 -15.86 -4.07
C ILE A 300 10.66 -15.49 -2.60
N GLY A 301 11.44 -14.43 -2.37
CA GLY A 301 11.73 -13.87 -1.05
C GLY A 301 13.04 -14.33 -0.44
N ASP A 302 13.29 -13.94 0.81
CA ASP A 302 14.59 -14.15 1.48
C ASP A 302 15.03 -15.62 1.47
N ARG A 303 14.07 -16.54 1.65
CA ARG A 303 14.35 -17.98 1.63
C ARG A 303 14.80 -18.50 0.26
N ALA A 304 14.33 -17.89 -0.83
CA ALA A 304 14.79 -18.22 -2.18
C ALA A 304 16.22 -17.72 -2.43
N ASP A 305 16.55 -16.54 -1.91
CA ASP A 305 17.89 -15.95 -2.03
C ASP A 305 18.92 -16.78 -1.24
N ILE A 306 18.55 -17.31 -0.07
CA ILE A 306 19.37 -18.25 0.73
C ILE A 306 19.52 -19.61 0.03
N ALA A 307 18.48 -20.15 -0.61
CA ALA A 307 18.58 -21.43 -1.33
C ALA A 307 19.49 -21.34 -2.55
N LYS A 308 19.47 -20.19 -3.26
CA LYS A 308 20.39 -19.91 -4.37
C LYS A 308 21.84 -19.77 -3.94
N SER A 309 22.11 -19.15 -2.78
CA SER A 309 23.49 -19.03 -2.28
C SER A 309 24.08 -20.37 -1.83
N ARG A 310 23.24 -21.31 -1.34
CA ARG A 310 23.67 -22.68 -1.00
C ARG A 310 23.96 -23.53 -2.24
N THR A 311 23.21 -23.36 -3.32
CA THR A 311 23.42 -24.11 -4.56
C THR A 311 24.66 -23.63 -5.33
N THR A 312 25.05 -22.36 -5.23
CA THR A 312 26.30 -21.86 -5.82
C THR A 312 27.55 -22.21 -5.00
N GLN A 313 27.42 -22.46 -3.69
CA GLN A 313 28.52 -22.91 -2.83
C GLN A 313 28.77 -24.44 -2.87
N GLY A 314 27.88 -25.21 -3.49
CA GLY A 314 27.93 -26.68 -3.54
C GLY A 314 28.50 -27.31 -4.82
N ALA A 315 28.94 -26.50 -5.79
CA ALA A 315 29.60 -27.02 -6.99
C ALA A 315 31.11 -27.10 -6.75
N PRO A 316 31.72 -28.29 -6.59
CA PRO A 316 33.16 -28.41 -6.64
C PRO A 316 33.63 -27.99 -8.04
N SER A 317 34.64 -27.13 -8.09
CA SER A 317 35.37 -26.81 -9.30
C SER A 317 35.92 -28.10 -9.90
N ALA A 318 35.26 -28.60 -10.94
CA ALA A 318 35.80 -29.62 -11.81
C ALA A 318 36.77 -28.96 -12.80
N ASP A 319 37.89 -28.45 -12.28
CA ASP A 319 39.08 -28.17 -13.07
C ASP A 319 40.17 -29.09 -12.52
N GLY A 320 40.22 -30.27 -13.11
CA GLY A 320 41.38 -31.15 -13.07
C GLY A 320 42.05 -31.12 -14.43
N GLU A 321 43.26 -30.59 -14.46
CA GLU A 321 44.40 -31.00 -15.30
C GLU A 321 45.69 -30.77 -14.51
#